data_AF-E4X426-F1
#
_entry.id   AF-E4X426-F1
#
_cell.length_a   1.000
_cell.length_b   1.000
_cell.length_c   1.000
_cell.angle_alpha   90.00
_cell.angle_beta   90.00
_cell.angle_gamma   90.00
#
_symmetry.space_group_name_H-M   'P 1'
#
loop_
_entity.id
_entity.type
_entity.pdbx_description
1 polymer ?
#
loop_
_entity_poly.entity_id
_entity_poly.type
_entity_poly.pdbx_seq_one_letter_code
_entity_poly.pdbx_strand_id
1 'polypeptide(L)'
;MFFSRIVRAQEVTLAILKPSVTSSPKSVQKILEKLDADENFNILAARKTEISASQAARFYAEHEGKFFYPRLQAYVRSGPVIALALQGDGVIANWRKLIGPTKVTKTKYLDPGTLRHDFGVSDTRNSFHGSDALQSAQSELSILFPDLRFDPENPKYYDIDIPDVISRIESDALKIEDLKYPPPNPQITKNYSTDLDSIPLAKEDFWDGYHRKQKQDWFLNQNKALEFIKRHTKIADNERKDKITVLDLGAGTSTLILRIIFMMKNIDGWAIDFSEEACKFQANSVETLLENYSKKTGDAESLLVKNGNSLVICKDDCRSLTCADHSVDVIVDKGTMDAFMRLEESESFQAMDEMARVLAPGGSILQLTEEPPETRLERWFKWSQSTKYEAKIQQEEILGKFGYIVTLSEREQ
;
A
#
# COMPACT_ATOMS: atom_id res chain seq x y z
N MET A 1 11.62 -52.25 -8.25
CA MET A 1 12.06 -51.14 -9.13
C MET A 1 11.64 -49.84 -8.47
N PHE A 2 12.56 -49.17 -7.78
CA PHE A 2 12.34 -47.77 -7.38
C PHE A 2 12.54 -46.93 -8.64
N PHE A 3 11.46 -46.37 -9.17
CA PHE A 3 11.59 -45.33 -10.19
C PHE A 3 12.16 -44.09 -9.50
N SER A 4 13.47 -43.89 -9.59
CA SER A 4 14.07 -42.57 -9.34
C SER A 4 13.47 -41.63 -10.38
N ARG A 5 12.49 -40.83 -9.96
CA ARG A 5 11.96 -39.74 -10.78
C ARG A 5 13.15 -38.80 -10.99
N ILE A 6 13.70 -38.77 -12.20
CA ILE A 6 14.78 -37.86 -12.58
C ILE A 6 14.23 -36.44 -12.39
N VAL A 7 14.47 -35.85 -11.22
CA VAL A 7 14.30 -34.41 -11.03
C VAL A 7 15.43 -33.80 -11.84
N ARG A 8 15.09 -33.10 -12.93
CA ARG A 8 16.10 -32.37 -13.70
C ARG A 8 16.78 -31.39 -12.75
N ALA A 9 18.10 -31.31 -12.83
CA ALA A 9 18.89 -30.36 -12.06
C ALA A 9 18.53 -28.94 -12.47
N GLN A 10 17.85 -28.22 -11.60
CA GLN A 10 17.42 -26.86 -11.86
C GLN A 10 17.91 -25.96 -10.74
N GLU A 11 18.41 -24.78 -11.12
CA GLU A 11 18.86 -23.77 -10.17
C GLU A 11 17.67 -23.35 -9.29
N VAL A 12 17.93 -23.00 -8.03
CA VAL A 12 16.94 -22.31 -7.18
C VAL A 12 17.55 -21.01 -6.69
N THR A 13 16.79 -19.94 -6.80
CA THR A 13 17.15 -18.62 -6.28
C THR A 13 16.29 -18.28 -5.09
N LEU A 14 16.82 -17.44 -4.19
CA LEU A 14 15.96 -16.72 -3.25
C LEU A 14 15.35 -15.52 -3.97
N ALA A 15 14.03 -15.37 -3.83
CA ALA A 15 13.31 -14.15 -4.13
C ALA A 15 12.71 -13.59 -2.83
N ILE A 16 12.89 -12.28 -2.59
CA ILE A 16 12.20 -11.61 -1.47
C ILE A 16 11.37 -10.46 -2.02
N LEU A 17 10.10 -10.45 -1.67
CA LEU A 17 9.22 -9.29 -1.74
C LEU A 17 9.37 -8.55 -0.41
N LYS A 18 9.92 -7.34 -0.46
CA LYS A 18 10.24 -6.53 0.73
C LYS A 18 8.98 -5.87 1.30
N PRO A 19 9.04 -5.20 2.47
CA PRO A 19 7.85 -4.71 3.14
C PRO A 19 6.99 -3.74 2.33
N SER A 20 7.59 -2.92 1.45
CA SER A 20 6.85 -1.98 0.59
C SER A 20 5.90 -2.62 -0.42
N VAL A 21 6.12 -3.90 -0.77
CA VAL A 21 5.21 -4.66 -1.63
C VAL A 21 4.38 -5.63 -0.81
N THR A 22 4.98 -6.24 0.22
CA THR A 22 4.31 -7.20 1.09
C THR A 22 3.19 -6.56 1.92
N SER A 23 3.24 -5.25 2.17
CA SER A 23 2.16 -4.49 2.80
C SER A 23 0.89 -4.40 1.95
N SER A 24 0.98 -4.67 0.64
CA SER A 24 -0.13 -4.60 -0.32
C SER A 24 -0.47 -6.00 -0.84
N PRO A 25 -1.52 -6.67 -0.30
CA PRO A 25 -1.95 -7.99 -0.78
C PRO A 25 -2.22 -8.04 -2.28
N LYS A 26 -2.80 -6.96 -2.84
CA LYS A 26 -3.04 -6.84 -4.29
C LYS A 26 -1.73 -6.87 -5.09
N SER A 27 -0.70 -6.16 -4.62
CA SER A 27 0.61 -6.16 -5.28
C SER A 27 1.25 -7.54 -5.21
N VAL A 28 1.22 -8.18 -4.03
CA VAL A 28 1.71 -9.55 -3.85
C VAL A 28 0.99 -10.51 -4.79
N GLN A 29 -0.35 -10.49 -4.82
CA GLN A 29 -1.16 -11.34 -5.69
C GLN A 29 -0.75 -11.17 -7.16
N LYS A 30 -0.65 -9.94 -7.65
CA LYS A 30 -0.24 -9.65 -9.03
C LYS A 30 1.16 -10.19 -9.36
N ILE A 31 2.07 -10.18 -8.39
CA ILE A 31 3.43 -10.73 -8.57
C ILE A 31 3.38 -12.26 -8.61
N LEU A 32 2.62 -12.89 -7.71
CA LEU A 32 2.47 -14.33 -7.67
C LEU A 32 1.79 -14.86 -8.94
N GLU A 33 0.75 -14.20 -9.42
CA GLU A 33 0.09 -14.52 -10.70
C GLU A 33 1.06 -14.40 -11.88
N LYS A 34 1.96 -13.40 -11.85
CA LYS A 34 2.98 -13.24 -12.89
C LYS A 34 4.06 -14.32 -12.84
N LEU A 35 4.40 -14.81 -11.65
CA LEU A 35 5.32 -15.95 -11.48
C LEU A 35 4.66 -17.25 -11.93
N ASP A 36 3.40 -17.49 -11.54
CA ASP A 36 2.63 -18.69 -11.90
C ASP A 36 2.40 -18.82 -13.42
N ALA A 37 2.20 -17.69 -14.10
CA ALA A 37 2.00 -17.66 -15.55
C ALA A 37 3.29 -17.83 -16.38
N ASP A 38 4.47 -17.76 -15.77
CA ASP A 38 5.77 -17.81 -16.47
C ASP A 38 6.45 -19.16 -16.20
N GLU A 39 6.56 -19.98 -17.25
CA GLU A 39 7.10 -21.35 -17.21
C GLU A 39 8.56 -21.44 -16.71
N ASN A 40 9.27 -20.32 -16.64
CA ASN A 40 10.63 -20.25 -16.10
C ASN A 40 10.69 -20.27 -14.57
N PHE A 41 9.55 -20.14 -13.88
CA PHE A 41 9.46 -20.09 -12.42
C PHE A 41 8.57 -21.20 -11.89
N ASN A 42 9.15 -22.05 -11.03
CA ASN A 42 8.42 -22.96 -10.17
C ASN A 42 8.61 -22.50 -8.72
N ILE A 43 7.52 -22.19 -8.00
CA ILE A 43 7.60 -21.83 -6.59
C ILE A 43 7.77 -23.11 -5.78
N LEU A 44 9.00 -23.41 -5.37
CA LEU A 44 9.25 -24.56 -4.51
C LEU A 44 8.70 -24.33 -3.13
N ALA A 45 9.03 -23.20 -2.50
CA ALA A 45 8.64 -22.86 -1.14
C ALA A 45 8.30 -21.38 -1.03
N ALA A 46 7.39 -21.04 -0.11
CA ALA A 46 7.02 -19.67 0.20
C ALA A 46 6.85 -19.49 1.70
N ARG A 47 7.25 -18.35 2.26
CA ARG A 47 6.95 -17.98 3.64
C ARG A 47 6.79 -16.48 3.81
N LYS A 48 5.81 -16.07 4.62
CA LYS A 48 5.68 -14.69 5.11
C LYS A 48 6.32 -14.62 6.49
N THR A 49 7.27 -13.73 6.69
CA THR A 49 8.05 -13.67 7.94
C THR A 49 8.61 -12.28 8.17
N GLU A 50 8.91 -11.95 9.42
CA GLU A 50 9.67 -10.75 9.76
C GLU A 50 11.15 -11.09 9.88
N ILE A 51 12.00 -10.27 9.26
CA ILE A 51 13.46 -10.48 9.29
C ILE A 51 14.01 -9.99 10.62
N SER A 52 14.70 -10.85 11.36
CA SER A 52 15.37 -10.46 12.60
C SER A 52 16.63 -9.62 12.33
N ALA A 53 17.13 -8.93 13.36
CA ALA A 53 18.39 -8.18 13.26
C ALA A 53 19.57 -9.07 12.83
N SER A 54 19.67 -10.27 13.40
CA SER A 54 20.73 -11.22 13.08
C SER A 54 20.59 -11.80 11.68
N GLN A 55 19.36 -12.06 11.21
CA GLN A 55 19.11 -12.46 9.84
C GLN A 55 19.50 -11.36 8.85
N ALA A 56 19.08 -10.11 9.09
CA ALA A 56 19.43 -8.98 8.22
C ALA A 56 20.94 -8.73 8.13
N ALA A 57 21.66 -8.84 9.25
CA ALA A 57 23.11 -8.69 9.29
C ALA A 57 23.83 -9.78 8.48
N ARG A 58 23.41 -11.04 8.62
CA ARG A 58 23.94 -12.14 7.79
C ARG A 58 23.61 -11.95 6.32
N PHE A 59 22.38 -11.54 6.02
CA PHE A 59 21.88 -11.37 4.66
C PHE A 59 22.62 -10.28 3.88
N TYR A 60 22.99 -9.19 4.55
CA TYR A 60 23.67 -8.05 3.94
C TYR A 60 25.15 -7.94 4.34
N ALA A 61 25.78 -9.04 4.80
CA ALA A 61 27.15 -9.02 5.31
C ALA A 61 28.16 -8.40 4.33
N GLU A 62 28.00 -8.64 3.03
CA GLU A 62 28.85 -8.05 1.97
C GLU A 62 28.72 -6.52 1.81
N HIS A 63 27.79 -5.90 2.52
CA HIS A 63 27.55 -4.47 2.51
C HIS A 63 27.96 -3.80 3.84
N GLU A 64 28.50 -4.57 4.79
CA GLU A 64 29.00 -4.02 6.04
C GLU A 64 30.02 -2.90 5.80
N GLY A 65 29.92 -1.82 6.58
CA GLY A 65 30.75 -0.63 6.43
C GLY A 65 30.32 0.34 5.31
N LYS A 66 29.39 -0.02 4.42
CA LYS A 66 28.87 0.93 3.40
C LYS A 66 27.88 1.91 4.03
N PHE A 67 27.88 3.17 3.58
CA PHE A 67 27.05 4.23 4.15
C PHE A 67 25.53 3.94 4.13
N PHE A 68 25.06 3.11 3.20
CA PHE A 68 23.66 2.73 3.06
C PHE A 68 23.28 1.45 3.83
N TYR A 69 24.25 0.73 4.41
CA TYR A 69 24.03 -0.54 5.10
C TYR A 69 23.02 -0.47 6.26
N PRO A 70 23.07 0.54 7.16
CA PRO A 70 22.07 0.66 8.22
C PRO A 70 20.64 0.84 7.68
N ARG A 71 20.50 1.55 6.55
CA ARG A 71 19.19 1.79 5.92
C ARG A 71 18.64 0.52 5.27
N LEU A 72 19.49 -0.28 4.63
CA LEU A 72 19.09 -1.58 4.06
C LEU A 72 18.55 -2.53 5.15
N GLN A 73 19.25 -2.59 6.27
CA GLN A 73 18.81 -3.40 7.41
C GLN A 73 17.51 -2.87 8.03
N ALA A 74 17.40 -1.55 8.24
CA ALA A 74 16.19 -0.95 8.78
C ALA A 74 14.98 -1.21 7.88
N TYR A 75 15.14 -1.09 6.56
CA TYR A 75 14.06 -1.28 5.60
C TYR A 75 13.59 -2.73 5.51
N VAL A 76 14.48 -3.71 5.39
CA VAL A 76 14.03 -5.12 5.31
C VAL A 76 13.33 -5.59 6.60
N ARG A 77 13.59 -4.90 7.71
CA ARG A 77 13.04 -5.18 9.04
C ARG A 77 11.85 -4.29 9.41
N SER A 78 11.40 -3.40 8.52
CA SER A 78 10.32 -2.46 8.83
C SER A 78 8.92 -3.10 8.81
N GLY A 79 8.83 -4.38 8.44
CA GLY A 79 7.57 -5.12 8.37
C GLY A 79 7.79 -6.54 7.83
N PRO A 80 6.70 -7.29 7.59
CA PRO A 80 6.79 -8.63 7.03
C PRO A 80 7.34 -8.60 5.60
N VAL A 81 8.10 -9.63 5.26
CA VAL A 81 8.52 -9.95 3.90
C VAL A 81 7.88 -11.25 3.45
N ILE A 82 7.75 -11.43 2.14
CA ILE A 82 7.48 -12.75 1.56
C ILE A 82 8.77 -13.24 0.90
N ALA A 83 9.29 -14.34 1.42
CA ALA A 83 10.40 -15.05 0.84
C ALA A 83 9.88 -16.22 0.00
N LEU A 84 10.44 -16.40 -1.19
CA LEU A 84 10.12 -17.49 -2.11
C LEU A 84 11.43 -18.19 -2.50
N ALA A 85 11.40 -19.52 -2.56
CA ALA A 85 12.41 -20.33 -3.23
C ALA A 85 11.89 -20.63 -4.64
N LEU A 86 12.49 -20.00 -5.66
CA LEU A 86 12.07 -20.16 -7.06
C LEU A 86 13.03 -21.09 -7.78
N GLN A 87 12.51 -22.15 -8.39
CA GLN A 87 13.25 -23.14 -9.18
C GLN A 87 13.02 -22.93 -10.67
N GLY A 88 14.05 -23.20 -11.47
CA GLY A 88 13.92 -23.26 -12.93
C GLY A 88 15.27 -23.25 -13.64
N ASP A 89 15.25 -23.44 -14.95
CA ASP A 89 16.45 -23.35 -15.77
C ASP A 89 16.90 -21.89 -15.86
N GLY A 90 18.09 -21.58 -15.32
CA GLY A 90 18.61 -20.21 -15.28
C GLY A 90 17.79 -19.26 -14.40
N VAL A 91 17.07 -19.78 -13.41
CA VAL A 91 16.10 -19.01 -12.60
C VAL A 91 16.70 -17.79 -11.90
N ILE A 92 18.00 -17.83 -11.53
CA ILE A 92 18.70 -16.68 -10.94
C ILE A 92 18.70 -15.52 -11.93
N ALA A 93 19.11 -15.78 -13.18
CA ALA A 93 19.15 -14.76 -14.23
C ALA A 93 17.74 -14.32 -14.63
N ASN A 94 16.80 -15.26 -14.74
CA ASN A 94 15.41 -14.96 -15.09
C ASN A 94 14.72 -14.10 -14.03
N TRP A 95 14.90 -14.43 -12.74
CA TRP A 95 14.37 -13.63 -11.64
C TRP A 95 14.96 -12.22 -11.65
N ARG A 96 16.28 -12.09 -11.81
CA ARG A 96 16.95 -10.78 -11.92
C ARG A 96 16.46 -9.95 -13.10
N LYS A 97 16.19 -10.59 -14.24
CA LYS A 97 15.62 -9.95 -15.42
C LYS A 97 14.19 -9.47 -15.15
N LEU A 98 13.36 -10.31 -14.52
CA LEU A 98 11.99 -9.98 -14.17
C LEU A 98 11.90 -8.82 -13.16
N ILE A 99 12.74 -8.81 -12.12
CA ILE A 99 12.78 -7.69 -11.16
C ILE A 99 13.30 -6.41 -11.80
N GLY A 100 14.20 -6.49 -12.78
CA GLY A 100 14.78 -5.34 -13.46
C GLY A 100 15.92 -4.65 -12.68
N PRO A 101 16.52 -3.57 -13.24
CA PRO A 101 17.69 -2.92 -12.65
C PRO A 101 17.48 -2.37 -11.24
N THR A 102 18.52 -2.41 -10.41
CA THR A 102 18.50 -1.98 -8.99
C THR A 102 18.19 -0.49 -8.82
N LYS A 103 18.55 0.33 -9.81
CA LYS A 103 18.38 1.78 -9.83
C LYS A 103 16.96 2.15 -10.26
N VAL A 104 16.00 2.00 -9.35
CA VAL A 104 14.56 2.21 -9.58
C VAL A 104 14.28 3.54 -10.29
N THR A 105 14.98 4.60 -9.90
CA THR A 105 14.87 5.92 -10.53
C THR A 105 15.03 5.90 -12.04
N LYS A 106 15.94 5.07 -12.56
CA LYS A 106 16.13 4.87 -14.01
C LYS A 106 15.16 3.83 -14.56
N THR A 107 14.96 2.75 -13.82
CA THR A 107 14.07 1.63 -14.19
C THR A 107 12.65 2.11 -14.52
N LYS A 108 12.13 3.11 -13.78
CA LYS A 108 10.81 3.72 -14.01
C LYS A 108 10.61 4.29 -15.41
N TYR A 109 11.69 4.67 -16.11
CA TYR A 109 11.61 5.25 -17.45
C TYR A 109 12.13 4.32 -18.55
N LEU A 110 13.12 3.49 -18.22
CA LEU A 110 13.89 2.75 -19.23
C LEU A 110 13.50 1.28 -19.36
N ASP A 111 12.86 0.71 -18.33
CA ASP A 111 12.63 -0.74 -18.24
C ASP A 111 11.15 -1.08 -17.94
N PRO A 112 10.20 -0.60 -18.77
CA PRO A 112 8.78 -0.90 -18.58
C PRO A 112 8.53 -2.42 -18.61
N GLY A 113 7.63 -2.88 -17.75
CA GLY A 113 7.27 -4.30 -17.62
C GLY A 113 8.11 -5.10 -16.62
N THR A 114 9.18 -4.51 -16.05
CA THR A 114 9.92 -5.08 -14.92
C THR A 114 9.20 -4.82 -13.59
N LEU A 115 9.43 -5.67 -12.58
CA LEU A 115 8.76 -5.50 -11.28
C LEU A 115 9.23 -4.24 -10.55
N ARG A 116 10.49 -3.82 -10.68
CA ARG A 116 10.96 -2.55 -10.09
C ARG A 116 10.40 -1.32 -10.80
N HIS A 117 10.08 -1.40 -12.09
CA HIS A 117 9.30 -0.36 -12.75
C HIS A 117 7.90 -0.26 -12.11
N ASP A 118 7.22 -1.39 -11.96
CA ASP A 118 5.82 -1.40 -11.49
C ASP A 118 5.71 -1.06 -9.98
N PHE A 119 6.60 -1.61 -9.15
CA PHE A 119 6.46 -1.60 -7.68
C PHE A 119 7.67 -1.04 -6.92
N GLY A 120 8.76 -0.69 -7.60
CA GLY A 120 9.91 -0.06 -6.94
C GLY A 120 9.55 1.34 -6.43
N VAL A 121 9.95 1.66 -5.20
CA VAL A 121 9.71 2.97 -4.57
C VAL A 121 10.92 3.89 -4.75
N SER A 122 12.12 3.38 -4.47
CA SER A 122 13.37 4.13 -4.62
C SER A 122 14.57 3.18 -4.81
N ASP A 123 15.76 3.73 -5.06
CA ASP A 123 16.99 2.95 -5.16
C ASP A 123 17.30 2.13 -3.89
N THR A 124 16.98 2.65 -2.70
CA THR A 124 17.17 1.96 -1.41
C THR A 124 15.95 1.14 -0.99
N ARG A 125 14.75 1.53 -1.44
CA ARG A 125 13.47 0.80 -1.27
C ARG A 125 12.99 0.24 -2.61
N ASN A 126 13.79 -0.67 -3.15
CA ASN A 126 13.56 -1.22 -4.48
C ASN A 126 12.59 -2.42 -4.51
N SER A 127 11.88 -2.67 -3.41
CA SER A 127 10.79 -3.65 -3.29
C SER A 127 11.15 -5.13 -3.45
N PHE A 128 12.30 -5.46 -4.06
CA PHE A 128 12.68 -6.84 -4.38
C PHE A 128 14.15 -7.14 -4.08
N HIS A 129 14.39 -8.37 -3.63
CA HIS A 129 15.70 -9.00 -3.62
C HIS A 129 15.72 -10.21 -4.57
N GLY A 130 16.86 -10.43 -5.19
CA GLY A 130 17.16 -11.65 -5.93
C GLY A 130 18.65 -11.93 -5.83
N SER A 131 18.99 -13.18 -5.53
CA SER A 131 20.37 -13.66 -5.50
C SER A 131 21.09 -13.34 -6.81
N ASP A 132 22.41 -13.15 -6.76
CA ASP A 132 23.22 -12.75 -7.93
C ASP A 132 24.06 -13.89 -8.53
N ALA A 133 24.24 -14.96 -7.78
CA ALA A 133 25.00 -16.14 -8.17
C ALA A 133 24.47 -17.38 -7.43
N LEU A 134 24.90 -18.56 -7.85
CA LEU A 134 24.51 -19.82 -7.21
C LEU A 134 24.93 -19.84 -5.73
N GLN A 135 26.15 -19.39 -5.44
CA GLN A 135 26.70 -19.43 -4.08
C GLN A 135 26.02 -18.45 -3.11
N SER A 136 25.62 -17.27 -3.59
CA SER A 136 24.80 -16.34 -2.80
C SER A 136 23.39 -16.88 -2.62
N ALA A 137 22.77 -17.46 -3.67
CA ALA A 137 21.46 -18.10 -3.55
C ALA A 137 21.42 -19.20 -2.48
N GLN A 138 22.45 -20.06 -2.43
CA GLN A 138 22.57 -21.09 -1.40
C GLN A 138 22.64 -20.51 0.01
N SER A 139 23.55 -19.56 0.20
CA SER A 139 23.78 -18.90 1.49
C SER A 139 22.51 -18.18 1.97
N GLU A 140 21.85 -17.45 1.08
CA GLU A 140 20.64 -16.69 1.35
C GLU A 140 19.42 -17.59 1.63
N LEU A 141 19.23 -18.66 0.85
CA LEU A 141 18.18 -19.64 1.06
C LEU A 141 18.33 -20.32 2.42
N SER A 142 19.55 -20.67 2.86
CA SER A 142 19.77 -21.30 4.18
C SER A 142 19.33 -20.42 5.36
N ILE A 143 19.26 -19.10 5.18
CA ILE A 143 18.83 -18.16 6.23
C ILE A 143 17.30 -18.20 6.42
N LEU A 144 16.54 -18.40 5.34
CA LEU A 144 15.08 -18.29 5.31
C LEU A 144 14.36 -19.63 5.09
N PHE A 145 15.05 -20.64 4.58
CA PHE A 145 14.57 -21.99 4.32
C PHE A 145 15.63 -23.00 4.74
N PRO A 146 15.93 -23.13 6.05
CA PRO A 146 16.98 -24.02 6.54
C PRO A 146 16.73 -25.50 6.23
N ASP A 147 15.49 -25.87 5.93
CA ASP A 147 15.09 -27.22 5.56
C ASP A 147 15.36 -27.56 4.08
N LEU A 148 15.67 -26.57 3.24
CA LEU A 148 16.14 -26.79 1.86
C LEU A 148 17.62 -27.18 1.88
N ARG A 149 17.91 -28.45 1.61
CA ARG A 149 19.27 -28.98 1.54
C ARG A 149 19.80 -28.99 0.11
N PHE A 150 21.06 -28.58 -0.04
CA PHE A 150 21.77 -28.58 -1.31
C PHE A 150 22.68 -29.80 -1.38
N ASP A 151 22.78 -30.40 -2.56
CA ASP A 151 23.75 -31.46 -2.82
C ASP A 151 25.17 -30.88 -2.72
N PRO A 152 26.01 -31.38 -1.79
CA PRO A 152 27.39 -30.89 -1.60
C PRO A 152 28.28 -31.09 -2.83
N GLU A 153 28.04 -32.16 -3.61
CA GLU A 153 28.84 -32.53 -4.78
C GLU A 153 28.34 -31.81 -6.04
N ASN A 154 27.08 -31.38 -6.03
CA ASN A 154 26.50 -30.64 -7.13
C ASN A 154 25.60 -29.49 -6.66
N PRO A 155 26.15 -28.29 -6.44
CA PRO A 155 25.44 -27.17 -5.82
C PRO A 155 24.21 -26.66 -6.61
N LYS A 156 24.03 -27.11 -7.86
CA LYS A 156 22.81 -26.88 -8.66
C LYS A 156 21.67 -27.85 -8.32
N TYR A 157 21.96 -28.88 -7.53
CA TYR A 157 21.04 -29.96 -7.18
C TYR A 157 20.64 -29.78 -5.72
N TYR A 158 19.38 -30.11 -5.44
CA TYR A 158 18.81 -30.06 -4.12
C TYR A 158 18.60 -31.51 -3.73
N ASP A 159 19.23 -31.92 -2.62
CA ASP A 159 18.96 -33.23 -2.03
C ASP A 159 17.67 -33.09 -1.22
N ILE A 160 16.57 -33.01 -1.97
CA ILE A 160 15.24 -33.06 -1.41
C ILE A 160 14.98 -34.56 -1.26
N ASP A 161 14.94 -35.07 -0.04
CA ASP A 161 14.39 -36.41 0.24
C ASP A 161 12.87 -36.22 0.40
N ILE A 162 12.11 -36.51 -0.66
CA ILE A 162 11.02 -35.63 -1.10
C ILE A 162 9.62 -35.77 -0.48
N PRO A 163 9.05 -36.93 -0.13
CA PRO A 163 7.60 -36.97 0.12
C PRO A 163 7.16 -36.08 1.28
N ASP A 164 7.85 -36.17 2.41
CA ASP A 164 7.50 -35.40 3.61
C ASP A 164 7.88 -33.93 3.48
N VAL A 165 9.03 -33.63 2.86
CA VAL A 165 9.52 -32.24 2.71
C VAL A 165 8.70 -31.48 1.67
N ILE A 166 8.41 -32.07 0.50
CA ILE A 166 7.50 -31.43 -0.46
C ILE A 166 6.10 -31.31 0.13
N SER A 167 5.56 -32.32 0.83
CA SER A 167 4.23 -32.17 1.45
C SER A 167 4.18 -31.04 2.49
N ARG A 168 5.26 -30.84 3.26
CA ARG A 168 5.38 -29.78 4.26
C ARG A 168 5.55 -28.43 3.60
N ILE A 169 6.37 -28.36 2.57
CA ILE A 169 6.58 -27.13 1.81
C ILE A 169 5.29 -26.74 1.08
N GLU A 170 4.54 -27.68 0.48
CA GLU A 170 3.23 -27.43 -0.11
C GLU A 170 2.18 -27.05 0.95
N SER A 171 2.25 -27.60 2.16
CA SER A 171 1.35 -27.23 3.26
C SER A 171 1.67 -25.86 3.86
N ASP A 172 2.95 -25.50 3.91
CA ASP A 172 3.45 -24.22 4.45
C ASP A 172 3.54 -23.13 3.38
N ALA A 173 3.46 -23.50 2.09
CA ALA A 173 3.40 -22.57 0.98
C ALA A 173 2.19 -21.66 1.17
N LEU A 174 2.47 -20.36 1.18
CA LEU A 174 1.43 -19.34 1.31
C LEU A 174 0.34 -19.57 0.27
N LYS A 175 -0.88 -19.85 0.72
CA LYS A 175 -2.04 -19.81 -0.18
C LYS A 175 -2.38 -18.34 -0.40
N ILE A 176 -2.86 -17.99 -1.59
CA ILE A 176 -3.31 -16.63 -1.91
C ILE A 176 -4.37 -16.15 -0.89
N GLU A 177 -5.15 -17.08 -0.34
CA GLU A 177 -6.15 -16.85 0.70
C GLU A 177 -5.56 -16.45 2.07
N ASP A 178 -4.30 -16.80 2.34
CA ASP A 178 -3.55 -16.46 3.56
C ASP A 178 -2.95 -15.04 3.51
N LEU A 179 -3.05 -14.37 2.36
CA LEU A 179 -2.66 -12.96 2.17
C LEU A 179 -3.73 -11.96 2.64
N LYS A 180 -4.80 -12.43 3.30
CA LYS A 180 -5.79 -11.55 3.91
C LYS A 180 -5.13 -10.59 4.91
N TYR A 181 -5.62 -9.35 4.91
CA TYR A 181 -5.11 -8.24 5.70
C TYR A 181 -4.79 -8.66 7.15
N PRO A 182 -3.56 -8.46 7.64
CA PRO A 182 -3.36 -8.41 9.09
C PRO A 182 -4.10 -7.18 9.64
N PRO A 183 -4.70 -7.26 10.83
CA PRO A 183 -5.18 -6.07 11.53
C PRO A 183 -4.01 -5.10 11.78
N PRO A 184 -4.29 -3.79 11.94
CA PRO A 184 -3.27 -2.76 12.09
C PRO A 184 -2.25 -3.09 13.19
N ASN A 185 -0.97 -2.85 12.91
CA ASN A 185 0.13 -3.05 13.85
C ASN A 185 0.04 -2.03 15.00
N PRO A 186 -0.22 -2.43 16.25
CA PRO A 186 -0.36 -1.50 17.38
C PRO A 186 0.96 -0.81 17.78
N GLN A 187 2.12 -1.28 17.27
CA GLN A 187 3.43 -0.85 17.75
C GLN A 187 4.02 0.39 17.06
N ILE A 188 3.35 1.00 16.08
CA ILE A 188 3.81 2.25 15.43
C ILE A 188 3.28 3.51 16.15
N THR A 189 2.96 3.43 17.45
CA THR A 189 2.35 4.54 18.22
C THR A 189 3.30 5.28 19.16
N LYS A 190 4.63 5.10 19.05
CA LYS A 190 5.56 5.80 19.95
C LYS A 190 6.78 6.31 19.22
N ASN A 191 6.67 7.45 18.52
CA ASN A 191 7.86 8.25 18.18
C ASN A 191 7.62 9.71 17.80
N TYR A 192 6.49 10.34 18.14
CA TYR A 192 6.33 11.78 17.91
C TYR A 192 5.64 12.43 19.10
N SER A 193 6.43 13.16 19.90
CA SER A 193 5.97 14.04 20.97
C SER A 193 6.32 15.46 20.55
N THR A 194 5.33 16.24 20.16
CA THR A 194 5.41 17.70 20.14
C THR A 194 4.14 18.28 20.77
N ASP A 195 4.31 19.43 21.41
CA ASP A 195 3.39 20.11 22.34
C ASP A 195 2.17 20.71 21.59
N LEU A 196 1.28 19.83 21.11
CA LEU A 196 0.12 20.14 20.26
C LEU A 196 -1.09 20.70 21.03
N ASP A 197 -1.02 20.76 22.36
CA ASP A 197 -2.13 21.09 23.25
C ASP A 197 -2.49 22.59 23.29
N SER A 198 -1.87 23.44 22.46
CA SER A 198 -2.11 24.90 22.46
C SER A 198 -2.99 25.43 21.31
N ILE A 199 -3.28 24.63 20.27
CA ILE A 199 -3.94 25.12 19.04
C ILE A 199 -5.36 24.57 18.87
N PRO A 200 -6.42 25.41 18.81
CA PRO A 200 -7.81 24.93 18.75
C PRO A 200 -8.14 24.00 17.58
N LEU A 201 -7.60 24.25 16.38
CA LEU A 201 -7.87 23.45 15.17
C LEU A 201 -7.21 22.06 15.17
N ALA A 202 -6.24 21.84 16.06
CA ALA A 202 -5.60 20.55 16.27
C ALA A 202 -6.22 19.76 17.44
N LYS A 203 -7.27 20.30 18.08
CA LYS A 203 -7.97 19.67 19.20
C LYS A 203 -9.26 19.03 18.76
N GLU A 204 -9.47 17.80 19.21
CA GLU A 204 -10.68 17.04 18.96
C GLU A 204 -11.93 17.79 19.45
N ASP A 205 -11.88 18.34 20.66
CA ASP A 205 -13.00 19.08 21.29
C ASP A 205 -13.54 20.23 20.44
N PHE A 206 -12.68 20.87 19.64
CA PHE A 206 -13.08 21.93 18.72
C PHE A 206 -13.95 21.36 17.60
N TRP A 207 -13.48 20.30 16.94
CA TRP A 207 -14.20 19.66 15.82
C TRP A 207 -15.48 18.99 16.28
N ASP A 208 -15.48 18.36 17.45
CA ASP A 208 -16.67 17.86 18.12
C ASP A 208 -17.71 18.97 18.36
N GLY A 209 -17.26 20.14 18.84
CA GLY A 209 -18.11 21.31 19.03
C GLY A 209 -18.65 21.90 17.73
N TYR A 210 -17.87 21.85 16.65
CA TYR A 210 -18.26 22.27 15.31
C TYR A 210 -19.32 21.33 14.73
N HIS A 211 -19.09 20.01 14.73
CA HIS A 211 -19.98 19.03 14.12
C HIS A 211 -21.32 18.88 14.84
N ARG A 212 -21.37 19.00 16.17
CA ARG A 212 -22.64 19.02 16.92
C ARG A 212 -23.62 20.11 16.47
N LYS A 213 -23.13 21.18 15.85
CA LYS A 213 -23.96 22.32 15.40
C LYS A 213 -24.40 22.19 13.95
N GLN A 214 -23.87 21.23 13.19
CA GLN A 214 -24.19 21.06 11.78
C GLN A 214 -25.54 20.35 11.62
N LYS A 215 -26.48 21.00 10.94
CA LYS A 215 -27.83 20.48 10.67
C LYS A 215 -28.02 19.97 9.24
N GLN A 216 -27.05 20.21 8.37
CA GLN A 216 -27.12 20.01 6.92
C GLN A 216 -25.78 19.45 6.42
N ASP A 217 -25.78 18.78 5.28
CA ASP A 217 -24.53 18.39 4.62
C ASP A 217 -23.80 19.66 4.16
N TRP A 218 -22.59 19.86 4.67
CA TRP A 218 -21.78 21.03 4.38
C TRP A 218 -21.03 20.90 3.06
N PHE A 219 -20.93 19.70 2.49
CA PHE A 219 -20.15 19.46 1.27
C PHE A 219 -21.04 19.41 0.03
N LEU A 220 -21.06 20.51 -0.73
CA LEU A 220 -21.92 20.67 -1.91
C LEU A 220 -21.38 20.03 -3.19
N ASN A 221 -20.07 19.76 -3.28
CA ASN A 221 -19.38 19.43 -4.54
C ASN A 221 -19.23 17.93 -4.84
N GLN A 222 -20.18 17.14 -4.35
CA GLN A 222 -20.13 15.68 -4.46
C GLN A 222 -20.11 15.15 -5.90
N ASN A 223 -20.82 15.79 -6.83
CA ASN A 223 -20.84 15.39 -8.24
C ASN A 223 -19.44 15.47 -8.88
N LYS A 224 -18.73 16.57 -8.64
CA LYS A 224 -17.36 16.77 -9.16
C LYS A 224 -16.39 15.75 -8.57
N ALA A 225 -16.53 15.43 -7.29
CA ALA A 225 -15.75 14.38 -6.64
C ALA A 225 -16.02 12.99 -7.26
N LEU A 226 -17.28 12.64 -7.51
CA LEU A 226 -17.67 11.39 -8.18
C LEU A 226 -17.10 11.29 -9.60
N GLU A 227 -17.19 12.35 -10.40
CA GLU A 227 -16.62 12.41 -11.75
C GLU A 227 -15.09 12.26 -11.73
N PHE A 228 -14.43 12.92 -10.78
CA PHE A 228 -12.99 12.77 -10.58
C PHE A 228 -12.61 11.33 -10.28
N ILE A 229 -13.29 10.70 -9.32
CA ILE A 229 -13.03 9.30 -8.94
C ILE A 229 -13.22 8.41 -10.17
N LYS A 230 -14.36 8.51 -10.88
CA LYS A 230 -14.62 7.72 -12.09
C LYS A 230 -13.52 7.86 -13.14
N ARG A 231 -13.10 9.09 -13.43
CA ARG A 231 -12.06 9.38 -14.42
C ARG A 231 -10.70 8.80 -14.05
N HIS A 232 -10.26 8.95 -12.80
CA HIS A 232 -8.92 8.57 -12.37
C HIS A 232 -8.80 7.09 -12.02
N THR A 233 -9.91 6.47 -11.65
CA THR A 233 -9.98 5.02 -11.41
C THR A 233 -10.33 4.23 -12.67
N LYS A 234 -10.59 4.92 -13.80
CA LYS A 234 -11.07 4.33 -15.05
C LYS A 234 -12.27 3.40 -14.84
N ILE A 235 -13.12 3.74 -13.88
CA ILE A 235 -14.42 3.08 -13.70
C ILE A 235 -15.32 3.63 -14.82
N ALA A 236 -15.19 3.07 -16.01
CA ALA A 236 -16.28 3.04 -16.96
C ALA A 236 -17.31 2.05 -16.39
N ASP A 237 -18.58 2.44 -16.37
CA ASP A 237 -19.65 1.73 -15.68
C ASP A 237 -19.57 0.19 -15.79
N ASN A 238 -19.60 -0.48 -14.62
CA ASN A 238 -19.90 -1.91 -14.41
C ASN A 238 -18.92 -3.02 -14.85
N GLU A 239 -17.72 -2.76 -15.39
CA GLU A 239 -16.86 -3.86 -15.92
C GLU A 239 -15.56 -4.17 -15.14
N ARG A 240 -15.18 -3.38 -14.14
CA ARG A 240 -13.92 -3.60 -13.40
C ARG A 240 -14.08 -4.67 -12.31
N LYS A 241 -13.25 -5.72 -12.36
CA LYS A 241 -13.19 -6.79 -11.34
C LYS A 241 -12.44 -6.36 -10.06
N ASP A 242 -11.46 -5.47 -10.18
CA ASP A 242 -10.64 -5.05 -9.06
C ASP A 242 -11.35 -4.02 -8.18
N LYS A 243 -11.28 -4.23 -6.86
CA LYS A 243 -11.75 -3.24 -5.88
C LYS A 243 -10.89 -1.98 -5.89
N ILE A 244 -11.55 -0.84 -5.75
CA ILE A 244 -10.91 0.49 -5.65
C ILE A 244 -11.09 1.05 -4.25
N THR A 245 -10.00 1.49 -3.65
CA THR A 245 -9.99 2.04 -2.30
C THR A 245 -10.03 3.57 -2.37
N VAL A 246 -11.07 4.16 -1.77
CA VAL A 246 -11.25 5.62 -1.70
C VAL A 246 -11.16 6.06 -0.25
N LEU A 247 -10.20 6.93 0.05
CA LEU A 247 -10.02 7.56 1.36
C LEU A 247 -10.68 8.94 1.37
N ASP A 248 -11.78 9.07 2.09
CA ASP A 248 -12.47 10.33 2.36
C ASP A 248 -11.92 10.95 3.64
N LEU A 249 -11.03 11.93 3.47
CA LEU A 249 -10.27 12.59 4.52
C LEU A 249 -10.99 13.85 5.01
N GLY A 250 -11.14 13.97 6.34
CA GLY A 250 -11.99 15.01 6.92
C GLY A 250 -13.44 14.77 6.53
N ALA A 251 -13.89 13.53 6.68
CA ALA A 251 -15.23 13.10 6.27
C ALA A 251 -16.31 13.98 6.91
N GLY A 252 -16.11 14.41 8.15
CA GLY A 252 -17.03 15.25 8.90
C GLY A 252 -18.43 14.64 8.91
N THR A 253 -19.44 15.49 8.79
CA THR A 253 -20.84 15.08 8.60
C THR A 253 -21.28 14.98 7.13
N SER A 254 -20.33 14.86 6.18
CA SER A 254 -20.63 14.84 4.75
C SER A 254 -21.15 13.50 4.24
N THR A 255 -22.12 13.49 3.34
CA THR A 255 -22.63 12.25 2.75
C THR A 255 -21.85 11.74 1.53
N LEU A 256 -20.69 12.35 1.20
CA LEU A 256 -19.92 11.98 0.00
C LEU A 256 -19.60 10.48 -0.06
N ILE A 257 -19.01 9.92 0.99
CA ILE A 257 -18.62 8.51 0.99
C ILE A 257 -19.82 7.58 0.83
N LEU A 258 -20.96 7.91 1.45
CA LEU A 258 -22.23 7.20 1.31
C LEU A 258 -22.70 7.20 -0.14
N ARG A 259 -22.55 8.34 -0.80
CA ARG A 259 -22.93 8.51 -2.19
C ARG A 259 -22.01 7.75 -3.14
N ILE A 260 -20.71 7.70 -2.85
CA ILE A 260 -19.75 6.89 -3.59
C ILE A 260 -20.15 5.40 -3.51
N ILE A 261 -20.34 4.86 -2.30
CA ILE A 261 -20.73 3.45 -2.12
C ILE A 261 -22.14 3.14 -2.65
N PHE A 262 -23.01 4.14 -2.75
CA PHE A 262 -24.35 3.95 -3.32
C PHE A 262 -24.32 3.92 -4.85
N MET A 263 -23.52 4.80 -5.46
CA MET A 263 -23.51 5.01 -6.91
C MET A 263 -22.48 4.17 -7.66
N MET A 264 -21.51 3.58 -6.96
CA MET A 264 -20.38 2.86 -7.54
C MET A 264 -20.31 1.44 -6.98
N LYS A 265 -19.67 0.53 -7.71
CA LYS A 265 -19.46 -0.87 -7.34
C LYS A 265 -17.99 -1.17 -7.14
N ASN A 266 -17.68 -2.22 -6.39
CA ASN A 266 -16.32 -2.65 -6.05
C ASN A 266 -15.50 -1.54 -5.41
N ILE A 267 -16.09 -0.79 -4.48
CA ILE A 267 -15.42 0.28 -3.71
C ILE A 267 -15.15 -0.19 -2.28
N ASP A 268 -13.92 -0.01 -1.82
CA ASP A 268 -13.59 0.01 -0.39
C ASP A 268 -13.51 1.47 0.06
N GLY A 269 -14.59 1.96 0.66
CA GLY A 269 -14.68 3.34 1.16
C GLY A 269 -14.10 3.44 2.57
N TRP A 270 -13.26 4.44 2.79
CA TRP A 270 -12.65 4.71 4.10
C TRP A 270 -12.95 6.16 4.45
N ALA A 271 -13.87 6.39 5.38
CA ALA A 271 -14.20 7.70 5.89
C ALA A 271 -13.47 7.93 7.20
N ILE A 272 -12.57 8.91 7.21
CA ILE A 272 -11.78 9.22 8.38
C ILE A 272 -11.95 10.67 8.80
N ASP A 273 -12.06 10.85 10.11
CA ASP A 273 -12.16 12.16 10.72
C ASP A 273 -11.49 12.14 12.09
N PHE A 274 -11.01 13.29 12.53
CA PHE A 274 -10.42 13.43 13.86
C PHE A 274 -11.49 13.50 14.97
N SER A 275 -12.72 13.88 14.61
CA SER A 275 -13.87 14.00 15.52
C SER A 275 -14.62 12.68 15.71
N GLU A 276 -14.82 12.29 16.96
CA GLU A 276 -15.66 11.14 17.32
C GLU A 276 -17.14 11.40 16.95
N GLU A 277 -17.61 12.64 17.11
CA GLU A 277 -18.97 13.03 16.76
C GLU A 277 -19.23 12.95 15.25
N ALA A 278 -18.25 13.35 14.41
CA ALA A 278 -18.31 13.15 12.97
C ALA A 278 -18.44 11.65 12.62
N CYS A 279 -17.62 10.80 13.25
CA CYS A 279 -17.66 9.36 13.03
C CYS A 279 -19.02 8.75 13.41
N LYS A 280 -19.60 9.15 14.57
CA LYS A 280 -20.94 8.71 14.99
C LYS A 280 -22.02 9.15 14.00
N PHE A 281 -21.95 10.39 13.51
CA PHE A 281 -22.89 10.89 12.51
C PHE A 281 -22.84 10.07 11.21
N GLN A 282 -21.63 9.76 10.73
CA GLN A 282 -21.44 8.91 9.56
C GLN A 282 -22.04 7.52 9.77
N ALA A 283 -21.76 6.88 10.91
CA ALA A 283 -22.25 5.54 11.20
C ALA A 283 -23.78 5.50 11.21
N ASN A 284 -24.43 6.45 11.90
CA ASN A 284 -25.89 6.57 11.92
C ASN A 284 -26.48 6.82 10.52
N SER A 285 -25.77 7.59 9.68
CA SER A 285 -26.20 7.88 8.31
C SER A 285 -26.12 6.65 7.40
N VAL A 286 -25.09 5.81 7.58
CA VAL A 286 -24.97 4.50 6.90
C VAL A 286 -26.12 3.59 7.30
N GLU A 287 -26.35 3.43 8.61
CA GLU A 287 -27.42 2.56 9.12
C GLU A 287 -28.79 2.98 8.56
N THR A 288 -29.09 4.28 8.62
CA THR A 288 -30.33 4.85 8.07
C THR A 288 -30.47 4.58 6.57
N LEU A 289 -29.37 4.75 5.80
CA LEU A 289 -29.37 4.52 4.36
C LEU A 289 -29.61 3.03 4.02
N LEU A 290 -28.95 2.12 4.73
CA LEU A 290 -29.10 0.67 4.53
C LEU A 290 -30.50 0.19 4.92
N GLU A 291 -31.05 0.67 6.04
CA GLU A 291 -32.43 0.37 6.44
C GLU A 291 -33.44 0.84 5.40
N ASN A 292 -33.31 2.09 4.93
CA ASN A 292 -34.22 2.65 3.92
C ASN A 292 -34.11 1.89 2.60
N TYR A 293 -32.91 1.47 2.21
CA TYR A 293 -32.70 0.65 1.02
C TYR A 293 -33.39 -0.71 1.15
N SER A 294 -33.22 -1.41 2.27
CA SER A 294 -33.86 -2.71 2.52
C SER A 294 -35.39 -2.58 2.54
N LYS A 295 -35.93 -1.59 3.26
CA LYS A 295 -37.39 -1.30 3.29
C LYS A 295 -37.96 -1.04 1.89
N LYS A 296 -37.22 -0.33 1.04
CA LYS A 296 -37.67 0.05 -0.31
C LYS A 296 -37.58 -1.09 -1.32
N THR A 297 -36.56 -1.94 -1.20
CA THR A 297 -36.27 -2.99 -2.20
C THR A 297 -36.81 -4.36 -1.81
N GLY A 298 -37.09 -4.60 -0.52
CA GLY A 298 -37.41 -5.91 0.01
C GLY A 298 -36.21 -6.88 -0.02
N ASP A 299 -35.01 -6.38 -0.30
CA ASP A 299 -33.78 -7.17 -0.39
C ASP A 299 -33.21 -7.40 1.02
N ALA A 300 -32.88 -8.66 1.32
CA ALA A 300 -32.25 -9.05 2.58
C ALA A 300 -30.73 -8.87 2.54
N GLU A 301 -30.14 -8.83 1.33
CA GLU A 301 -28.71 -8.58 1.15
C GLU A 301 -28.43 -7.07 1.23
N SER A 302 -27.40 -6.69 2.00
CA SER A 302 -27.08 -5.27 2.16
C SER A 302 -26.59 -4.68 0.83
N LEU A 303 -26.95 -3.42 0.56
CA LEU A 303 -26.50 -2.69 -0.64
C LEU A 303 -24.98 -2.76 -0.82
N LEU A 304 -24.24 -2.75 0.28
CA LEU A 304 -22.78 -2.90 0.28
C LEU A 304 -22.35 -4.23 -0.33
N VAL A 305 -22.87 -5.35 0.17
CA VAL A 305 -22.52 -6.69 -0.33
C VAL A 305 -22.89 -6.84 -1.79
N LYS A 306 -24.10 -6.43 -2.16
CA LYS A 306 -24.61 -6.50 -3.54
C LYS A 306 -23.75 -5.74 -4.56
N ASN A 307 -23.23 -4.59 -4.15
CA ASN A 307 -22.35 -3.79 -5.00
C ASN A 307 -20.88 -4.20 -4.90
N GLY A 308 -20.54 -5.22 -4.09
CA GLY A 308 -19.16 -5.59 -3.80
C GLY A 308 -18.41 -4.49 -3.05
N ASN A 309 -19.11 -3.63 -2.32
CA ASN A 309 -18.54 -2.50 -1.59
C ASN A 309 -18.24 -2.85 -0.13
N SER A 310 -17.29 -2.15 0.45
CA SER A 310 -17.10 -2.07 1.90
C SER A 310 -17.00 -0.61 2.34
N LEU A 311 -17.32 -0.34 3.61
CA LEU A 311 -17.17 0.98 4.20
C LEU A 311 -16.57 0.84 5.59
N VAL A 312 -15.49 1.56 5.84
CA VAL A 312 -14.89 1.75 7.16
C VAL A 312 -15.08 3.21 7.54
N ILE A 313 -15.59 3.45 8.75
CA ILE A 313 -15.62 4.76 9.39
C ILE A 313 -14.68 4.68 10.58
N CYS A 314 -13.67 5.54 10.62
CA CYS A 314 -12.65 5.48 11.66
C CYS A 314 -12.29 6.88 12.16
N LYS A 315 -12.16 7.00 13.48
CA LYS A 315 -11.55 8.17 14.09
C LYS A 315 -10.04 8.05 13.94
N ASP A 316 -9.43 8.91 13.13
CA ASP A 316 -8.00 8.84 12.85
C ASP A 316 -7.39 10.24 12.68
N ASP A 317 -6.09 10.36 12.93
CA ASP A 317 -5.33 11.58 12.67
C ASP A 317 -4.67 11.47 11.29
N CYS A 318 -4.93 12.44 10.43
CA CYS A 318 -4.34 12.48 9.09
C CYS A 318 -2.81 12.58 9.06
N ARG A 319 -2.18 12.94 10.19
CA ARG A 319 -0.72 12.95 10.39
C ARG A 319 -0.17 11.59 10.82
N SER A 320 -1.03 10.61 11.09
CA SER A 320 -0.65 9.25 11.48
C SER A 320 -1.71 8.24 11.05
N LEU A 321 -1.95 8.14 9.74
CA LEU A 321 -2.99 7.29 9.19
C LEU A 321 -2.71 5.81 9.51
N THR A 322 -3.70 5.10 10.06
CA THR A 322 -3.54 3.69 10.43
C THR A 322 -3.60 2.72 9.25
N CYS A 323 -3.88 3.22 8.04
CA CYS A 323 -3.96 2.42 6.83
C CYS A 323 -2.58 2.02 6.28
N ALA A 324 -2.56 0.90 5.55
CA ALA A 324 -1.33 0.35 4.99
C ALA A 324 -0.76 1.25 3.87
N ASP A 325 0.56 1.22 3.72
CA ASP A 325 1.25 1.89 2.62
C ASP A 325 0.70 1.42 1.27
N HIS A 326 0.53 2.35 0.33
CA HIS A 326 0.06 2.08 -1.03
C HIS A 326 -1.27 1.33 -1.11
N SER A 327 -2.15 1.52 -0.12
CA SER A 327 -3.45 0.85 -0.04
C SER A 327 -4.61 1.68 -0.61
N VAL A 328 -4.39 2.96 -0.90
CA VAL A 328 -5.44 3.90 -1.32
C VAL A 328 -5.25 4.28 -2.79
N ASP A 329 -6.28 4.05 -3.60
CA ASP A 329 -6.27 4.43 -5.02
C ASP A 329 -6.61 5.91 -5.22
N VAL A 330 -7.56 6.43 -4.43
CA VAL A 330 -7.98 7.83 -4.47
C VAL A 330 -8.10 8.41 -3.07
N ILE A 331 -7.46 9.55 -2.82
CA ILE A 331 -7.68 10.36 -1.63
C ILE A 331 -8.59 11.52 -2.02
N VAL A 332 -9.66 11.74 -1.25
CA VAL A 332 -10.49 12.94 -1.32
C VAL A 332 -10.30 13.71 -0.02
N ASP A 333 -9.60 14.83 -0.08
CA ASP A 333 -9.38 15.74 1.04
C ASP A 333 -10.39 16.88 0.97
N LYS A 334 -11.31 16.91 1.95
CA LYS A 334 -12.41 17.88 2.00
C LYS A 334 -12.10 19.10 2.88
N GLY A 335 -10.84 19.51 2.97
CA GLY A 335 -10.43 20.70 3.73
C GLY A 335 -9.62 20.37 4.99
N THR A 336 -9.22 19.11 5.17
CA THR A 336 -8.23 18.73 6.18
C THR A 336 -6.94 19.51 5.93
N MET A 337 -6.46 19.60 4.69
CA MET A 337 -5.27 20.40 4.40
C MET A 337 -5.47 21.92 4.57
N ASP A 338 -6.70 22.45 4.48
CA ASP A 338 -6.94 23.87 4.82
C ASP A 338 -6.73 24.14 6.30
N ALA A 339 -7.09 23.19 7.17
CA ALA A 339 -6.79 23.29 8.59
C ALA A 339 -5.26 23.28 8.83
N PHE A 340 -4.52 22.37 8.19
CA PHE A 340 -3.08 22.27 8.37
C PHE A 340 -2.27 23.41 7.73
N MET A 341 -2.76 24.01 6.64
CA MET A 341 -2.09 25.17 6.03
C MET A 341 -2.09 26.41 6.93
N ARG A 342 -2.99 26.47 7.93
CA ARG A 342 -3.06 27.53 8.95
C ARG A 342 -2.15 27.26 10.16
N LEU A 343 -1.45 26.13 10.16
CA LEU A 343 -0.49 25.72 11.17
C LEU A 343 0.96 25.86 10.65
N GLU A 344 1.92 25.46 11.47
CA GLU A 344 3.34 25.38 11.10
C GLU A 344 3.55 24.45 9.90
N GLU A 345 4.57 24.75 9.08
CA GLU A 345 4.81 23.97 7.84
C GLU A 345 5.06 22.49 8.11
N SER A 346 5.68 22.16 9.24
CA SER A 346 5.91 20.77 9.67
C SER A 346 4.62 19.96 9.80
N GLU A 347 3.52 20.56 10.25
CA GLU A 347 2.24 19.87 10.44
C GLU A 347 1.61 19.52 9.10
N SER A 348 1.60 20.50 8.17
CA SER A 348 1.14 20.25 6.80
C SER A 348 2.00 19.20 6.10
N PHE A 349 3.32 19.20 6.32
CA PHE A 349 4.22 18.22 5.71
C PHE A 349 4.00 16.81 6.25
N GLN A 350 3.70 16.64 7.53
CA GLN A 350 3.37 15.34 8.11
C GLN A 350 2.09 14.77 7.48
N ALA A 351 1.02 15.56 7.37
CA ALA A 351 -0.21 15.11 6.71
C ALA A 351 0.05 14.73 5.23
N MET A 352 0.90 15.50 4.53
CA MET A 352 1.26 15.22 3.14
C MET A 352 2.14 13.97 3.00
N ASP A 353 3.06 13.73 3.94
CA ASP A 353 3.86 12.50 4.01
C ASP A 353 2.96 11.27 4.17
N GLU A 354 1.95 11.35 5.03
CA GLU A 354 0.99 10.27 5.25
C GLU A 354 0.08 10.04 4.04
N MET A 355 -0.46 11.10 3.43
CA MET A 355 -1.20 10.99 2.17
C MET A 355 -0.35 10.32 1.09
N ALA A 356 0.92 10.70 0.97
CA ALA A 356 1.83 10.09 0.00
C ALA A 356 2.09 8.62 0.32
N ARG A 357 2.35 8.29 1.60
CA ARG A 357 2.62 6.93 2.08
C ARG A 357 1.49 5.97 1.73
N VAL A 358 0.25 6.37 1.95
CA VAL A 358 -0.93 5.49 1.78
C VAL A 358 -1.38 5.40 0.34
N LEU A 359 -1.04 6.38 -0.50
CA LEU A 359 -1.43 6.44 -1.90
C LEU A 359 -0.72 5.35 -2.72
N ALA A 360 -1.49 4.57 -3.46
CA ALA A 360 -1.00 3.54 -4.36
C ALA A 360 -0.21 4.15 -5.54
N PRO A 361 0.73 3.41 -6.15
CA PRO A 361 1.31 3.78 -7.44
C PRO A 361 0.21 4.02 -8.48
N GLY A 362 0.31 5.11 -9.24
CA GLY A 362 -0.77 5.57 -10.12
C GLY A 362 -1.99 6.22 -9.43
N GLY A 363 -2.05 6.24 -8.11
CA GLY A 363 -3.16 6.82 -7.33
C GLY A 363 -3.27 8.34 -7.48
N SER A 364 -4.44 8.88 -7.16
CA SER A 364 -4.78 10.29 -7.36
C SER A 364 -5.29 10.95 -6.08
N ILE A 365 -4.99 12.24 -5.89
CA ILE A 365 -5.48 13.03 -4.76
C ILE A 365 -6.39 14.13 -5.32
N LEU A 366 -7.62 14.19 -4.83
CA LEU A 366 -8.53 15.32 -5.02
C LEU A 366 -8.52 16.13 -3.74
N GLN A 367 -8.09 17.38 -3.80
CA GLN A 367 -8.19 18.29 -2.66
C GLN A 367 -9.16 19.41 -2.99
N LEU A 368 -10.10 19.61 -2.06
CA LEU A 368 -11.09 20.67 -2.10
C LEU A 368 -10.63 21.75 -1.13
N THR A 369 -10.87 23.02 -1.46
CA THR A 369 -10.36 24.13 -0.65
C THR A 369 -11.10 25.42 -0.80
N GLU A 370 -11.10 26.15 0.30
CA GLU A 370 -11.52 27.53 0.43
C GLU A 370 -10.36 28.52 0.24
N GLU A 371 -9.11 28.04 0.29
CA GLU A 371 -7.90 28.82 0.06
C GLU A 371 -7.59 28.93 -1.45
N PRO A 372 -6.87 29.99 -1.88
CA PRO A 372 -6.41 30.11 -3.26
C PRO A 372 -5.59 28.88 -3.69
N PRO A 373 -5.80 28.34 -4.90
CA PRO A 373 -5.07 27.15 -5.38
C PRO A 373 -3.55 27.32 -5.31
N GLU A 374 -3.05 28.54 -5.53
CA GLU A 374 -1.63 28.87 -5.55
C GLU A 374 -0.98 28.64 -4.20
N THR A 375 -1.66 29.01 -3.10
CA THR A 375 -1.17 28.80 -1.72
C THR A 375 -0.90 27.33 -1.45
N ARG A 376 -1.78 26.47 -1.98
CA ARG A 376 -1.66 25.03 -1.83
C ARG A 376 -0.58 24.45 -2.73
N LEU A 377 -0.50 24.87 -3.99
CA LEU A 377 0.58 24.47 -4.88
C LEU A 377 1.94 24.88 -4.33
N GLU A 378 2.05 26.06 -3.73
CA GLU A 378 3.27 26.50 -3.04
C GLU A 378 3.60 25.58 -1.86
N ARG A 379 2.60 25.16 -1.08
CA ARG A 379 2.81 24.21 0.03
C ARG A 379 3.31 22.85 -0.45
N TRP A 380 2.69 22.29 -1.49
CA TRP A 380 3.16 21.06 -2.13
C TRP A 380 4.55 21.20 -2.73
N PHE A 381 4.86 22.36 -3.30
CA PHE A 381 6.19 22.66 -3.82
C PHE A 381 7.22 22.72 -2.70
N LYS A 382 6.96 23.45 -1.60
CA LYS A 382 7.87 23.53 -0.45
C LYS A 382 8.08 22.17 0.20
N TRP A 383 7.02 21.40 0.40
CA TRP A 383 7.11 20.02 0.85
C TRP A 383 7.97 19.17 -0.09
N SER A 384 7.83 19.35 -1.42
CA SER A 384 8.66 18.64 -2.41
C SER A 384 10.16 18.93 -2.30
N GLN A 385 10.53 20.13 -1.79
CA GLN A 385 11.92 20.54 -1.61
C GLN A 385 12.47 20.22 -0.22
N SER A 386 11.62 20.08 0.80
CA SER A 386 12.05 19.92 2.19
C SER A 386 12.44 18.48 2.53
N THR A 387 12.06 17.49 1.72
CA THR A 387 12.26 16.09 2.06
C THR A 387 13.53 15.46 1.47
N LYS A 388 13.99 14.38 2.12
CA LYS A 388 15.14 13.58 1.67
C LYS A 388 14.74 12.78 0.42
N TYR A 389 15.55 12.90 -0.64
CA TYR A 389 15.57 12.25 -1.98
C TYR A 389 14.53 11.15 -2.34
N GLU A 390 14.14 10.24 -1.44
CA GLU A 390 13.09 9.23 -1.68
C GLU A 390 11.67 9.79 -1.63
N ALA A 391 11.37 10.62 -0.62
CA ALA A 391 10.08 11.33 -0.54
C ALA A 391 9.95 12.30 -1.72
N LYS A 392 11.07 12.87 -2.19
CA LYS A 392 11.16 13.71 -3.38
C LYS A 392 10.71 13.02 -4.68
N ILE A 393 11.03 11.74 -4.88
CA ILE A 393 10.61 11.00 -6.10
C ILE A 393 9.12 10.67 -6.05
N GLN A 394 8.62 10.23 -4.89
CA GLN A 394 7.20 9.99 -4.68
C GLN A 394 6.40 11.29 -4.81
N GLN A 395 6.93 12.40 -4.28
CA GLN A 395 6.44 13.76 -4.45
C GLN A 395 6.35 14.20 -5.90
N GLU A 396 7.42 14.05 -6.69
CA GLU A 396 7.44 14.40 -8.11
C GLU A 396 6.43 13.56 -8.92
N GLU A 397 6.26 12.27 -8.59
CA GLU A 397 5.23 11.41 -9.18
C GLU A 397 3.81 11.84 -8.80
N ILE A 398 3.58 12.21 -7.53
CA ILE A 398 2.28 12.73 -7.06
C ILE A 398 2.01 14.11 -7.69
N LEU A 399 3.00 15.01 -7.77
CA LEU A 399 2.93 16.32 -8.45
C LEU A 399 2.63 16.17 -9.95
N GLY A 400 3.20 15.16 -10.62
CA GLY A 400 2.86 14.81 -12.00
C GLY A 400 1.42 14.28 -12.17
N LYS A 401 0.78 13.81 -11.09
CA LYS A 401 -0.61 13.35 -11.05
C LYS A 401 -1.61 14.33 -10.42
N PHE A 402 -1.12 15.41 -9.79
CA PHE A 402 -1.90 16.52 -9.21
C PHE A 402 -2.58 17.39 -10.27
N GLY A 403 -2.98 16.80 -11.40
CA GLY A 403 -3.48 17.50 -12.57
C GLY A 403 -4.65 18.45 -12.30
N TYR A 404 -5.36 18.36 -11.17
CA TYR A 404 -6.46 19.27 -10.86
C TYR A 404 -6.69 19.45 -9.35
N ILE A 405 -6.18 20.56 -8.77
CA ILE A 405 -6.80 21.15 -7.57
C ILE A 405 -8.07 21.85 -8.06
N VAL A 406 -9.25 21.30 -7.78
CA VAL A 406 -10.51 22.00 -8.04
C VAL A 406 -10.87 22.78 -6.79
N THR A 407 -10.43 24.04 -6.75
CA THR A 407 -10.87 25.00 -5.74
C THR A 407 -12.32 25.35 -6.01
N LEU A 408 -13.18 25.04 -5.07
CA LEU A 408 -14.59 25.41 -5.12
C LEU A 408 -14.76 26.40 -4.01
N SER A 409 -14.30 27.64 -4.23
CA SER A 409 -14.81 28.72 -3.42
C SER A 409 -16.30 28.83 -3.76
N GLU A 410 -17.17 28.81 -2.77
CA GLU A 410 -18.62 29.03 -2.93
C GLU A 410 -18.96 30.46 -3.41
N ARG A 411 -18.03 31.18 -4.04
CA ARG A 411 -18.24 32.57 -4.43
C ARG A 411 -18.32 32.89 -5.90
N GLU A 412 -17.93 32.03 -6.84
CA GLU A 412 -18.21 32.33 -8.25
C GLU A 412 -18.60 31.07 -9.05
N GLN A 413 -19.61 31.30 -9.91
CA GLN A 413 -20.36 30.38 -10.75
C GLN A 413 -19.51 29.62 -11.76
#